data_AF-A0A9D5B2N1-F1
#
_entry.id   AF-A0A9D5B2N1-F1
#
_cell.length_a   1.000
_cell.length_b   1.000
_cell.length_c   1.000
_cell.angle_alpha   90.00
_cell.angle_beta   90.00
_cell.angle_gamma   90.00
#
_symmetry.space_group_name_H-M   'P 1'
#
loop_
_entity.id
_entity.type
_entity.pdbx_description
1 polymer ?
#
loop_
_entity_poly.entity_id
_entity_poly.type
_entity_poly.pdbx_seq_one_letter_code
_entity_poly.pdbx_strand_id
1 'polypeptide(L)'
;MAMEHVLHMKGGVGETSYANNSSLQRKVIMEVKTLLEENMVSMMSNKSVKGCWKIADLGCSSGPNTLLCISNIMNIIHKINTKLNNGKSIFQIYLNDLFENDFSTIFKLLPDFYQLEKEKNDAECFINVTPGNFYGRLFPNNYIDFFHSSYCLHWLSQAPKILVKNGEPLNKGNIYLSKTSPPSVYEAYFKQFERDFQYFLKLRFKELALDGTMALTFIGTESHDKIISVQGVLGMVLNEMVQEGLVEENKLDMFNFPTYHPTEEEVRQVIEREGSFTLQIIKTFKMEWDANLQKDNVNYVVDRKMRGEFISKYHRAVFEPLLIAAFGENIMDVLFSRFAKLLTQLIEFETLEYTNIVLFLTKDS
;
A
#
# COMPACT_ATOMS: atom_id res chain seq x y z
N MET A 1 -15.38 15.18 3.67
CA MET A 1 -15.84 13.98 2.93
C MET A 1 -15.29 12.76 3.64
N ALA A 2 -16.00 11.63 3.71
CA ALA A 2 -15.45 10.43 4.35
C ALA A 2 -14.36 9.83 3.45
N MET A 3 -13.22 9.46 4.03
CA MET A 3 -12.05 8.95 3.30
C MET A 3 -12.38 7.74 2.41
N GLU A 4 -13.33 6.91 2.85
CA GLU A 4 -13.76 5.68 2.18
C GLU A 4 -14.39 5.90 0.80
N HIS A 5 -14.80 7.13 0.47
CA HIS A 5 -15.38 7.49 -0.82
C HIS A 5 -14.43 8.30 -1.72
N VAL A 6 -13.27 8.71 -1.22
CA VAL A 6 -12.31 9.54 -1.97
C VAL A 6 -10.95 8.89 -2.15
N LEU A 7 -10.59 7.98 -1.25
CA LEU A 7 -9.35 7.24 -1.36
C LEU A 7 -9.57 6.02 -2.24
N HIS A 8 -9.10 6.13 -3.47
CA HIS A 8 -8.98 5.01 -4.38
C HIS A 8 -7.86 5.33 -5.38
N MET A 9 -7.30 4.31 -5.99
CA MET A 9 -6.36 4.50 -7.09
C MET A 9 -7.12 4.95 -8.34
N LYS A 10 -6.43 5.59 -9.30
CA LYS A 10 -7.05 5.98 -10.57
C LYS A 10 -7.46 4.73 -11.36
N GLY A 11 -8.78 4.53 -11.48
CA GLY A 11 -9.37 3.39 -12.17
C GLY A 11 -9.16 3.39 -13.70
N GLY A 12 -9.69 2.35 -14.34
CA GLY A 12 -9.63 2.13 -15.77
C GLY A 12 -8.30 1.56 -16.27
N VAL A 13 -8.14 1.58 -17.59
CA VAL A 13 -6.98 1.04 -18.32
C VAL A 13 -6.32 2.09 -19.22
N GLY A 14 -6.61 3.37 -18.97
CA GLY A 14 -6.03 4.49 -19.70
C GLY A 14 -4.55 4.71 -19.36
N GLU A 15 -3.89 5.60 -20.09
CA GLU A 15 -2.46 5.87 -19.94
C GLU A 15 -2.06 6.30 -18.52
N THR A 16 -2.94 7.01 -17.81
CA THR A 16 -2.70 7.51 -16.45
C THR A 16 -3.28 6.62 -15.35
N SER A 17 -3.93 5.50 -15.72
CA SER A 17 -4.55 4.58 -14.75
C SER A 17 -3.51 3.88 -13.87
N TYR A 18 -3.93 3.46 -12.69
CA TYR A 18 -3.08 2.68 -11.78
C TYR A 18 -2.70 1.31 -12.36
N ALA A 19 -3.61 0.68 -13.11
CA ALA A 19 -3.33 -0.58 -13.80
C ALA A 19 -2.08 -0.50 -14.70
N ASN A 20 -1.86 0.63 -15.37
CA ASN A 20 -0.72 0.86 -16.26
C ASN A 20 0.48 1.54 -15.58
N ASN A 21 0.32 2.07 -14.37
CA ASN A 21 1.35 2.81 -13.66
C ASN A 21 1.58 2.26 -12.24
N SER A 22 1.55 0.94 -12.06
CA SER A 22 1.80 0.29 -10.77
C SER A 22 3.02 -0.63 -10.80
N SER A 23 3.98 -0.31 -11.66
CA SER A 23 5.14 -1.16 -11.91
C SER A 23 6.08 -1.21 -10.70
N LEU A 24 6.19 -0.13 -9.91
CA LEU A 24 6.96 -0.13 -8.66
C LEU A 24 6.36 -1.11 -7.64
N GLN A 25 5.04 -1.08 -7.45
CA GLN A 25 4.33 -1.98 -6.55
C GLN A 25 4.48 -3.43 -6.99
N ARG A 26 4.49 -3.68 -8.31
CA ARG A 26 4.82 -5.01 -8.85
C ARG A 26 6.21 -5.47 -8.42
N LYS A 27 7.23 -4.60 -8.50
CA LYS A 27 8.60 -4.94 -8.09
C LYS A 27 8.66 -5.28 -6.60
N VAL A 28 7.98 -4.52 -5.75
CA VAL A 28 7.84 -4.80 -4.31
C VAL A 28 7.17 -6.15 -4.06
N ILE A 29 6.06 -6.46 -4.74
CA ILE A 29 5.38 -7.77 -4.62
C ILE A 29 6.34 -8.91 -4.97
N MET A 30 7.18 -8.74 -5.99
CA MET A 30 8.15 -9.76 -6.40
C MET A 30 9.32 -9.91 -5.43
N GLU A 31 9.79 -8.82 -4.82
CA GLU A 31 10.81 -8.87 -3.76
C GLU A 31 10.28 -9.61 -2.52
N VAL A 32 9.06 -9.24 -2.09
CA VAL A 32 8.39 -9.86 -0.93
C VAL A 32 8.02 -11.32 -1.19
N LYS A 33 7.74 -11.70 -2.44
CA LYS A 33 7.45 -13.09 -2.80
C LYS A 33 8.58 -14.02 -2.36
N THR A 34 9.84 -13.65 -2.59
CA THR A 34 11.00 -14.47 -2.20
C THR A 34 11.06 -14.65 -0.69
N LEU A 35 10.87 -13.55 0.06
CA LEU A 35 10.80 -13.59 1.52
C LEU A 35 9.63 -14.45 2.01
N LEU A 36 8.47 -14.36 1.37
CA LEU A 36 7.32 -15.19 1.71
C LEU A 36 7.62 -16.68 1.43
N GLU A 37 8.21 -17.02 0.28
CA GLU A 37 8.59 -18.41 -0.05
C GLU A 37 9.51 -19.04 1.00
N GLU A 38 10.52 -18.30 1.45
CA GLU A 38 11.51 -18.79 2.42
C GLU A 38 10.90 -19.06 3.81
N ASN A 39 9.94 -18.23 4.23
CA ASN A 39 9.46 -18.21 5.61
C ASN A 39 8.09 -18.88 5.77
N MET A 40 7.32 -19.04 4.69
CA MET A 40 5.99 -19.66 4.78
C MET A 40 6.07 -21.15 5.10
N VAL A 41 7.18 -21.83 4.78
CA VAL A 41 7.39 -23.24 5.17
C VAL A 41 7.35 -23.37 6.69
N SER A 42 8.20 -22.63 7.42
CA SER A 42 8.26 -22.71 8.88
C SER A 42 6.95 -22.27 9.53
N MET A 43 6.30 -21.24 8.98
CA MET A 43 4.99 -20.78 9.43
C MET A 43 3.88 -21.80 9.21
N MET A 44 4.01 -22.75 8.27
CA MET A 44 2.97 -23.74 7.97
C MET A 44 3.28 -25.16 8.48
N SER A 45 4.53 -25.47 8.83
CA SER A 45 4.96 -26.82 9.25
C SER A 45 4.20 -27.41 10.45
N ASN A 46 3.74 -26.57 11.38
CA ASN A 46 3.05 -27.02 12.60
C ASN A 46 1.53 -26.81 12.56
N LYS A 47 0.97 -26.47 11.39
CA LYS A 47 -0.44 -26.11 11.26
C LYS A 47 -1.30 -27.27 10.80
N SER A 48 -2.58 -27.22 11.16
CA SER A 48 -3.58 -28.15 10.64
C SER A 48 -3.60 -28.16 9.11
N VAL A 49 -3.67 -29.36 8.52
CA VAL A 49 -3.80 -29.52 7.07
C VAL A 49 -5.15 -28.96 6.63
N LYS A 50 -5.14 -27.95 5.75
CA LYS A 50 -6.34 -27.29 5.26
C LYS A 50 -6.73 -27.84 3.90
N GLY A 51 -7.93 -28.41 3.80
CA GLY A 51 -8.49 -28.84 2.50
C GLY A 51 -8.89 -27.66 1.61
N CYS A 52 -9.23 -26.51 2.21
CA CYS A 52 -9.52 -25.26 1.51
C CYS A 52 -8.86 -24.09 2.23
N TRP A 53 -8.07 -23.31 1.49
CA TRP A 53 -7.38 -22.11 1.96
C TRP A 53 -8.22 -20.88 1.69
N LYS A 54 -8.62 -20.17 2.74
CA LYS A 54 -9.28 -18.87 2.67
C LYS A 54 -8.25 -17.76 2.79
N ILE A 55 -8.00 -17.08 1.69
CA ILE A 55 -6.95 -16.06 1.57
C ILE A 55 -7.64 -14.73 1.29
N ALA A 56 -7.28 -13.69 2.03
CA ALA A 56 -7.77 -12.35 1.76
C ALA A 56 -6.62 -11.38 1.48
N ASP A 57 -6.72 -10.66 0.37
CA ASP A 57 -5.81 -9.57 0.00
C ASP A 57 -6.48 -8.23 0.34
N LEU A 58 -5.90 -7.51 1.30
CA LEU A 58 -6.46 -6.29 1.88
C LEU A 58 -5.81 -5.06 1.24
N GLY A 59 -6.62 -4.28 0.50
CA GLY A 59 -6.16 -3.18 -0.34
C GLY A 59 -5.61 -3.68 -1.68
N CYS A 60 -6.40 -4.51 -2.37
CA CYS A 60 -6.00 -5.19 -3.58
C CYS A 60 -5.82 -4.26 -4.78
N SER A 61 -6.38 -3.04 -4.72
CA SER A 61 -6.49 -2.07 -5.79
C SER A 61 -7.14 -2.68 -7.04
N SER A 62 -6.64 -2.32 -8.22
CA SER A 62 -7.17 -2.66 -9.53
C SER A 62 -6.05 -3.11 -10.48
N GLY A 63 -6.42 -3.81 -11.55
CA GLY A 63 -5.49 -4.21 -12.60
C GLY A 63 -4.67 -5.48 -12.31
N PRO A 64 -3.59 -5.72 -13.08
CA PRO A 64 -2.94 -7.03 -13.14
C PRO A 64 -2.10 -7.39 -11.92
N ASN A 65 -1.71 -6.42 -11.08
CA ASN A 65 -0.90 -6.68 -9.88
C ASN A 65 -1.67 -7.49 -8.83
N THR A 66 -2.97 -7.26 -8.71
CA THR A 66 -3.86 -7.99 -7.79
C THR A 66 -3.79 -9.49 -8.05
N LEU A 67 -4.02 -9.90 -9.30
CA LEU A 67 -4.03 -11.31 -9.70
C LEU A 67 -2.63 -11.93 -9.70
N LEU A 68 -1.59 -11.14 -10.00
CA LEU A 68 -0.19 -11.58 -9.83
C LEU A 68 0.11 -11.96 -8.38
N CYS A 69 -0.31 -11.13 -7.43
CA CYS A 69 -0.11 -11.38 -6.01
C CYS A 69 -0.79 -12.69 -5.58
N ILE A 70 -2.07 -12.86 -5.94
CA ILE A 70 -2.83 -14.08 -5.66
C ILE A 70 -2.18 -15.31 -6.28
N SER A 71 -1.80 -15.25 -7.56
CA SER A 71 -1.07 -16.33 -8.22
C SER A 71 0.20 -16.68 -7.45
N ASN A 72 1.01 -15.70 -7.06
CA ASN A 72 2.21 -15.92 -6.28
C ASN A 72 1.88 -16.67 -4.97
N ILE A 73 0.93 -16.18 -4.16
CA ILE A 73 0.56 -16.82 -2.88
C ILE A 73 0.08 -18.27 -3.10
N MET A 74 -0.80 -18.50 -4.08
CA MET A 74 -1.30 -19.84 -4.42
C MET A 74 -0.16 -20.79 -4.80
N ASN A 75 0.78 -20.33 -5.64
CA ASN A 75 1.95 -21.10 -6.05
C ASN A 75 2.82 -21.49 -4.85
N ILE A 76 3.02 -20.59 -3.89
CA ILE A 76 3.81 -20.85 -2.69
C ILE A 76 3.14 -21.92 -1.83
N ILE A 77 1.84 -21.76 -1.56
CA ILE A 77 1.07 -22.73 -0.78
C ILE A 77 1.07 -24.10 -1.46
N HIS A 78 0.86 -24.13 -2.78
CA HIS A 78 0.88 -25.36 -3.56
C HIS A 78 2.23 -26.09 -3.44
N LYS A 79 3.35 -25.38 -3.66
CA LYS A 79 4.72 -25.94 -3.48
C LYS A 79 4.91 -26.52 -2.08
N ILE A 80 4.39 -25.85 -1.06
CA ILE A 80 4.54 -26.29 0.34
C ILE A 80 3.69 -27.52 0.63
N ASN A 81 2.43 -27.55 0.17
CA ASN A 81 1.58 -28.73 0.35
C ASN A 81 2.14 -29.96 -0.37
N THR A 82 2.66 -29.80 -1.58
CA THR A 82 3.36 -30.89 -2.30
C THR A 82 4.58 -31.39 -1.50
N LYS A 83 5.39 -30.50 -0.91
CA LYS A 83 6.53 -30.90 -0.06
C LYS A 83 6.11 -31.64 1.21
N LEU A 84 4.97 -31.26 1.80
CA LEU A 84 4.43 -31.86 3.02
C LEU A 84 3.59 -33.12 2.76
N ASN A 85 3.45 -33.55 1.50
CA ASN A 85 2.52 -34.60 1.08
C ASN A 85 1.05 -34.33 1.50
N ASN A 86 0.71 -33.05 1.64
CA ASN A 86 -0.67 -32.61 1.78
C ASN A 86 -1.30 -32.67 0.38
N GLY A 87 -2.51 -33.22 0.28
CA GLY A 87 -3.21 -33.36 -0.99
C GLY A 87 -3.47 -32.02 -1.71
N LYS A 88 -4.22 -32.10 -2.82
CA LYS A 88 -4.59 -30.93 -3.62
C LYS A 88 -5.28 -29.86 -2.75
N SER A 89 -4.89 -28.61 -2.96
CA SER A 89 -5.44 -27.46 -2.24
C SER A 89 -6.54 -26.78 -3.06
N ILE A 90 -7.66 -26.50 -2.41
CA ILE A 90 -8.69 -25.60 -2.93
C ILE A 90 -8.43 -24.20 -2.37
N PHE A 91 -8.64 -23.16 -3.16
CA PHE A 91 -8.42 -21.77 -2.78
C PHE A 91 -9.71 -20.97 -2.86
N GLN A 92 -10.06 -20.30 -1.77
CA GLN A 92 -11.11 -19.30 -1.71
C GLN A 92 -10.47 -17.95 -1.44
N ILE A 93 -10.47 -17.09 -2.45
CA ILE A 93 -9.79 -15.80 -2.44
C ILE A 93 -10.80 -14.68 -2.19
N TYR A 94 -10.43 -13.72 -1.35
CA TYR A 94 -11.19 -12.52 -1.06
C TYR A 94 -10.34 -11.29 -1.40
N LEU A 95 -10.75 -10.55 -2.41
CA LEU A 95 -10.14 -9.29 -2.80
C LEU A 95 -10.88 -8.16 -2.08
N ASN A 96 -10.20 -7.49 -1.15
CA ASN A 96 -10.74 -6.36 -0.42
C ASN A 96 -10.10 -5.06 -0.89
N ASP A 97 -10.93 -4.05 -1.07
CA ASP A 97 -10.52 -2.64 -1.20
C ASP A 97 -11.70 -1.75 -0.77
N LEU A 98 -11.52 -0.43 -0.79
CA LEU A 98 -12.58 0.53 -0.52
C LEU A 98 -13.69 0.47 -1.59
N PHE A 99 -14.84 1.06 -1.26
CA PHE A 99 -16.07 0.90 -2.04
C PHE A 99 -15.97 1.42 -3.48
N GLU A 100 -15.21 2.50 -3.70
CA GLU A 100 -15.05 3.15 -5.00
C GLU A 100 -13.90 2.57 -5.85
N ASN A 101 -13.27 1.46 -5.40
CA ASN A 101 -12.24 0.79 -6.18
C ASN A 101 -12.81 0.16 -7.46
N ASP A 102 -12.00 0.12 -8.52
CA ASP A 102 -12.39 -0.41 -9.83
C ASP A 102 -12.25 -1.94 -9.92
N PHE A 103 -13.08 -2.64 -9.14
CA PHE A 103 -13.19 -4.11 -9.21
C PHE A 103 -13.59 -4.62 -10.60
N SER A 104 -14.25 -3.79 -11.41
CA SER A 104 -14.67 -4.16 -12.76
C SER A 104 -13.48 -4.48 -13.67
N THR A 105 -12.35 -3.79 -13.50
CA THR A 105 -11.12 -4.14 -14.23
C THR A 105 -10.58 -5.51 -13.85
N ILE A 106 -10.66 -5.87 -12.56
CA ILE A 106 -10.24 -7.20 -12.09
C ILE A 106 -11.15 -8.27 -12.70
N PHE A 107 -12.46 -8.07 -12.68
CA PHE A 107 -13.43 -9.04 -13.21
C PHE A 107 -13.19 -9.37 -14.68
N LYS A 108 -12.77 -8.39 -15.48
CA LYS A 108 -12.43 -8.59 -16.89
C LYS A 108 -11.18 -9.47 -17.10
N LEU A 109 -10.29 -9.55 -16.11
CA LEU A 109 -9.06 -10.35 -16.17
C LEU A 109 -9.24 -11.77 -15.61
N LEU A 110 -10.36 -12.05 -14.93
CA LEU A 110 -10.60 -13.35 -14.28
C LEU A 110 -10.65 -14.54 -15.26
N PRO A 111 -11.26 -14.46 -16.47
CA PRO A 111 -11.29 -15.59 -17.38
C PRO A 111 -9.90 -16.11 -17.76
N ASP A 112 -9.01 -15.20 -18.17
CA ASP A 112 -7.64 -15.53 -18.54
C ASP A 112 -6.85 -16.06 -17.33
N PHE A 113 -7.06 -15.45 -16.16
CA PHE A 113 -6.44 -15.89 -14.92
C PHE A 113 -6.82 -17.33 -14.55
N TYR A 114 -8.12 -17.69 -14.62
CA TYR A 114 -8.56 -19.05 -14.31
C TYR A 114 -8.00 -20.08 -15.28
N GLN A 115 -7.90 -19.73 -16.56
CA GLN A 115 -7.27 -20.60 -17.55
C GLN A 115 -5.79 -20.85 -17.20
N LEU A 116 -5.03 -19.79 -16.90
CA LEU A 116 -3.61 -19.90 -16.55
C LEU A 116 -3.37 -20.71 -15.28
N GLU A 117 -4.16 -20.50 -14.22
CA GLU A 117 -3.99 -21.25 -12.97
C GLU A 117 -4.37 -22.73 -13.11
N LYS A 118 -5.34 -23.04 -13.97
CA LYS A 118 -5.71 -24.42 -14.30
C LYS A 118 -4.58 -25.12 -15.08
N GLU A 119 -4.01 -24.46 -16.09
CA GLU A 119 -2.90 -25.00 -16.89
C GLU A 119 -1.63 -25.18 -16.05
N LYS A 120 -1.37 -24.29 -15.08
CA LYS A 120 -0.13 -24.27 -14.32
C LYS A 120 -0.08 -25.30 -13.19
N ASN A 121 -1.14 -25.41 -12.38
CA ASN A 121 -1.13 -26.22 -11.15
C ASN A 121 -2.37 -27.09 -10.98
N ASP A 122 -3.25 -27.16 -11.99
CA ASP A 122 -4.61 -27.71 -11.85
C ASP A 122 -5.36 -27.09 -10.65
N ALA A 123 -5.07 -25.82 -10.32
CA ALA A 123 -5.54 -25.21 -9.08
C ALA A 123 -7.05 -24.92 -9.13
N GLU A 124 -7.77 -25.30 -8.09
CA GLU A 124 -9.17 -24.93 -7.90
C GLU A 124 -9.24 -23.64 -7.10
N CYS A 125 -9.63 -22.53 -7.74
CA CYS A 125 -9.62 -21.20 -7.16
C CYS A 125 -10.95 -20.47 -7.38
N PHE A 126 -11.49 -19.90 -6.31
CA PHE A 126 -12.76 -19.16 -6.30
C PHE A 126 -12.51 -17.74 -5.80
N ILE A 127 -12.63 -16.74 -6.67
CA ILE A 127 -12.35 -15.34 -6.33
C ILE A 127 -13.64 -14.64 -5.96
N ASN A 128 -13.63 -13.95 -4.82
CA ASN A 128 -14.70 -13.14 -4.28
C ASN A 128 -14.18 -11.72 -4.06
N VAL A 129 -15.08 -10.74 -4.02
CA VAL A 129 -14.77 -9.36 -3.63
C VAL A 129 -15.46 -9.05 -2.30
N THR A 130 -14.75 -8.36 -1.42
CA THR A 130 -15.25 -7.94 -0.10
C THR A 130 -14.95 -6.45 0.06
N PRO A 131 -15.81 -5.57 -0.48
CA PRO A 131 -15.56 -4.13 -0.43
C PRO A 131 -15.76 -3.62 1.00
N GLY A 132 -14.88 -2.72 1.44
CA GLY A 132 -14.97 -2.07 2.74
C GLY A 132 -13.62 -1.67 3.31
N ASN A 133 -13.68 -0.83 4.34
CA ASN A 133 -12.49 -0.36 5.04
C ASN A 133 -11.89 -1.47 5.92
N PHE A 134 -10.62 -1.81 5.71
CA PHE A 134 -9.93 -2.83 6.51
C PHE A 134 -9.66 -2.42 7.96
N TYR A 135 -9.87 -1.15 8.34
CA TYR A 135 -9.94 -0.71 9.73
C TYR A 135 -11.30 -1.05 10.39
N GLY A 136 -12.23 -1.64 9.63
CA GLY A 136 -13.47 -2.24 10.08
C GLY A 136 -13.50 -3.78 9.93
N ARG A 137 -14.63 -4.37 10.34
CA ARG A 137 -14.89 -5.81 10.17
C ARG A 137 -15.22 -6.11 8.71
N LEU A 138 -14.58 -7.13 8.16
CA LEU A 138 -14.77 -7.59 6.77
C LEU A 138 -15.27 -9.02 6.71
N PHE A 139 -14.90 -9.86 7.68
CA PHE A 139 -15.16 -11.30 7.66
C PHE A 139 -15.78 -11.80 8.96
N PRO A 140 -16.44 -12.97 8.98
CA PRO A 140 -16.82 -13.65 10.22
C PRO A 140 -15.62 -13.99 11.11
N ASN A 141 -15.88 -14.34 12.38
CA ASN A 141 -14.81 -14.75 13.28
C ASN A 141 -14.19 -16.09 12.83
N ASN A 142 -12.88 -16.25 13.04
CA ASN A 142 -12.15 -17.49 12.77
C ASN A 142 -12.35 -18.05 11.36
N TYR A 143 -12.41 -17.16 10.37
CA TYR A 143 -12.78 -17.49 9.01
C TYR A 143 -11.61 -17.47 8.02
N ILE A 144 -10.72 -16.48 8.08
CA ILE A 144 -9.63 -16.32 7.11
C ILE A 144 -8.38 -17.06 7.56
N ASP A 145 -7.75 -17.82 6.67
CA ASP A 145 -6.54 -18.58 6.98
C ASP A 145 -5.27 -17.74 6.80
N PHE A 146 -5.27 -16.86 5.80
CA PHE A 146 -4.14 -16.04 5.44
C PHE A 146 -4.58 -14.64 4.99
N PHE A 147 -4.12 -13.61 5.70
CA PHE A 147 -4.22 -12.23 5.22
C PHE A 147 -2.93 -11.82 4.52
N HIS A 148 -3.08 -11.19 3.36
CA HIS A 148 -2.03 -10.46 2.68
C HIS A 148 -2.42 -8.98 2.62
N SER A 149 -1.46 -8.09 2.71
CA SER A 149 -1.63 -6.68 2.35
C SER A 149 -0.29 -6.10 1.90
N SER A 150 -0.29 -5.40 0.78
CA SER A 150 0.92 -4.76 0.25
C SER A 150 0.64 -3.33 -0.17
N TYR A 151 1.37 -2.39 0.41
CA TYR A 151 1.28 -0.95 0.15
C TYR A 151 -0.07 -0.34 0.55
N CYS A 152 -0.64 -0.79 1.67
CA CYS A 152 -1.94 -0.28 2.12
C CYS A 152 -1.92 0.32 3.53
N LEU A 153 -1.18 -0.28 4.47
CA LEU A 153 -1.26 0.08 5.89
C LEU A 153 -0.58 1.41 6.27
N HIS A 154 0.10 2.05 5.33
CA HIS A 154 0.57 3.43 5.48
C HIS A 154 -0.54 4.46 5.21
N TRP A 155 -1.66 4.07 4.58
CA TRP A 155 -2.85 4.90 4.45
C TRP A 155 -3.65 4.89 5.73
N LEU A 156 -3.88 6.06 6.31
CA LEU A 156 -4.64 6.25 7.53
C LEU A 156 -6.15 6.22 7.26
N SER A 157 -6.94 5.92 8.28
CA SER A 157 -8.40 6.01 8.20
C SER A 157 -8.90 7.44 7.96
N GLN A 158 -8.09 8.42 8.33
CA GLN A 158 -8.33 9.86 8.16
C GLN A 158 -7.02 10.63 8.35
N ALA A 159 -6.92 11.82 7.77
CA ALA A 159 -5.89 12.77 8.18
C ALA A 159 -6.06 13.13 9.67
N PRO A 160 -4.97 13.37 10.43
CA PRO A 160 -5.09 13.63 11.86
C PRO A 160 -5.94 14.89 12.15
N LYS A 161 -7.11 14.69 12.75
CA LYS A 161 -8.13 15.75 12.99
C LYS A 161 -7.61 16.95 13.76
N ILE A 162 -6.63 16.75 14.64
CA ILE A 162 -6.08 17.81 15.48
C ILE A 162 -5.31 18.86 14.68
N LEU A 163 -4.87 18.53 13.45
CA LEU A 163 -4.10 19.43 12.59
C LEU A 163 -4.89 20.61 12.06
N VAL A 164 -6.22 20.56 12.12
CA VAL A 164 -7.14 21.61 11.66
C VAL A 164 -8.14 22.01 12.74
N LYS A 165 -7.80 21.75 14.02
CA LYS A 165 -8.70 21.98 15.15
C LYS A 165 -9.03 23.47 15.27
N ASN A 166 -10.32 23.79 15.42
CA ASN A 166 -10.86 25.15 15.49
C ASN A 166 -10.65 25.99 14.22
N GLY A 167 -10.37 25.37 13.08
CA GLY A 167 -10.15 26.07 11.81
C GLY A 167 -8.76 26.69 11.66
N GLU A 168 -7.87 26.50 12.65
CA GLU A 168 -6.49 26.92 12.55
C GLU A 168 -5.60 25.73 12.13
N PRO A 169 -4.92 25.83 10.98
CA PRO A 169 -4.04 24.77 10.50
C PRO A 169 -2.71 24.77 11.27
N LEU A 170 -2.34 23.61 11.83
CA LEU A 170 -1.08 23.40 12.54
C LEU A 170 0.11 23.13 11.61
N ASN A 171 -0.15 22.69 10.37
CA ASN A 171 0.86 22.33 9.38
C ASN A 171 0.89 23.32 8.21
N LYS A 172 0.81 24.63 8.50
CA LYS A 172 0.73 25.69 7.47
C LYS A 172 1.81 25.55 6.40
N GLY A 173 1.42 25.78 5.15
CA GLY A 173 2.26 25.68 3.96
C GLY A 173 2.69 24.25 3.59
N ASN A 174 2.28 23.23 4.35
CA ASN A 174 2.66 21.84 4.13
C ASN A 174 1.42 20.95 4.11
N ILE A 175 1.47 19.90 3.28
CA ILE A 175 0.40 18.90 3.18
C ILE A 175 0.74 17.58 3.87
N TYR A 176 1.96 17.46 4.41
CA TYR A 176 2.43 16.28 5.13
C TYR A 176 3.59 16.68 6.06
N LEU A 177 4.21 15.72 6.73
CA LEU A 177 5.41 15.93 7.54
C LEU A 177 6.53 16.55 6.69
N SER A 178 7.15 17.59 7.21
CA SER A 178 8.32 18.24 6.63
C SER A 178 9.24 18.76 7.73
N LYS A 179 10.47 19.16 7.35
CA LYS A 179 11.45 19.73 8.29
C LYS A 179 10.93 20.99 9.01
N THR A 180 9.90 21.66 8.49
CA THR A 180 9.29 22.84 9.11
C THR A 180 8.06 22.51 9.95
N SER A 181 7.55 21.29 9.90
CA SER A 181 6.42 20.86 10.73
C SER A 181 6.82 20.85 12.22
N PRO A 182 5.98 21.38 13.13
CA PRO A 182 6.27 21.31 14.56
C PRO A 182 6.15 19.87 15.10
N PRO A 183 6.82 19.52 16.21
CA PRO A 183 6.77 18.18 16.80
C PRO A 183 5.35 17.64 17.05
N SER A 184 4.41 18.52 17.39
CA SER A 184 3.00 18.16 17.59
C SER A 184 2.31 17.59 16.36
N VAL A 185 2.79 17.92 15.15
CA VAL A 185 2.27 17.36 13.90
C VAL A 185 2.70 15.89 13.78
N TYR A 186 3.97 15.57 14.04
CA TYR A 186 4.46 14.20 14.07
C TYR A 186 3.69 13.35 15.08
N GLU A 187 3.53 13.85 16.30
CA GLU A 187 2.75 13.16 17.33
C GLU A 187 1.32 12.90 16.88
N ALA A 188 0.69 13.84 16.17
CA ALA A 188 -0.67 13.70 15.67
C ALA A 188 -0.77 12.58 14.62
N TYR A 189 0.17 12.54 13.68
CA TYR A 189 0.25 11.48 12.67
C TYR A 189 0.52 10.11 13.32
N PHE A 190 1.51 10.03 14.21
CA PHE A 190 1.83 8.79 14.90
C PHE A 190 0.65 8.28 15.75
N LYS A 191 -0.04 9.14 16.51
CA LYS A 191 -1.23 8.76 17.28
C LYS A 191 -2.37 8.24 16.40
N GLN A 192 -2.54 8.83 15.21
CA GLN A 192 -3.53 8.35 14.25
C GLN A 192 -3.14 6.98 13.69
N PHE A 193 -1.88 6.79 13.29
CA PHE A 193 -1.34 5.50 12.85
C PHE A 193 -1.45 4.42 13.94
N GLU A 194 -1.01 4.71 15.16
CA GLU A 194 -1.10 3.77 16.28
C GLU A 194 -2.53 3.30 16.48
N ARG A 195 -3.48 4.24 16.53
CA ARG A 195 -4.91 3.91 16.65
C ARG A 195 -5.36 3.00 15.51
N ASP A 196 -5.11 3.40 14.28
CA ASP A 196 -5.58 2.71 13.09
C ASP A 196 -4.98 1.30 12.98
N PHE A 197 -3.67 1.17 13.21
CA PHE A 197 -2.98 -0.11 13.15
C PHE A 197 -3.36 -1.05 14.31
N GLN A 198 -3.57 -0.53 15.52
CA GLN A 198 -4.13 -1.32 16.62
C GLN A 198 -5.55 -1.84 16.31
N TYR A 199 -6.41 -1.02 15.72
CA TYR A 199 -7.74 -1.47 15.30
C TYR A 199 -7.66 -2.53 14.21
N PHE A 200 -6.80 -2.33 13.20
CA PHE A 200 -6.54 -3.33 12.18
C PHE A 200 -6.15 -4.68 12.80
N LEU A 201 -5.14 -4.71 13.67
CA LEU A 201 -4.68 -5.93 14.34
C LEU A 201 -5.83 -6.59 15.13
N LYS A 202 -6.52 -5.84 15.98
CA LYS A 202 -7.64 -6.37 16.79
C LYS A 202 -8.74 -7.02 15.96
N LEU A 203 -9.07 -6.43 14.81
CA LEU A 203 -10.14 -6.95 13.95
C LEU A 203 -9.66 -8.15 13.13
N ARG A 204 -8.44 -8.10 12.60
CA ARG A 204 -7.84 -9.24 11.89
C ARG A 204 -7.62 -10.43 12.81
N PHE A 205 -7.28 -10.22 14.08
CA PHE A 205 -7.18 -11.28 15.08
C PHE A 205 -8.50 -12.05 15.22
N LYS A 206 -9.63 -11.32 15.31
CA LYS A 206 -10.96 -11.95 15.43
C LYS A 206 -11.32 -12.78 14.20
N GLU A 207 -10.91 -12.32 13.02
CA GLU A 207 -11.29 -12.90 11.74
C GLU A 207 -10.37 -14.03 11.27
N LEU A 208 -9.12 -14.04 11.72
CA LEU A 208 -8.19 -15.12 11.43
C LEU A 208 -8.64 -16.42 12.09
N ALA A 209 -8.61 -17.51 11.33
CA ALA A 209 -8.78 -18.87 11.82
C ALA A 209 -7.73 -19.23 12.88
N LEU A 210 -7.94 -20.36 13.58
CA LEU A 210 -6.89 -20.94 14.41
C LEU A 210 -5.66 -21.22 13.54
N ASP A 211 -4.48 -20.88 14.05
CA ASP A 211 -3.21 -20.87 13.31
C ASP A 211 -3.20 -19.95 12.08
N GLY A 212 -4.06 -18.95 12.03
CA GLY A 212 -4.08 -17.95 10.97
C GLY A 212 -2.79 -17.12 10.92
N THR A 213 -2.41 -16.67 9.73
CA THR A 213 -1.21 -15.85 9.53
C THR A 213 -1.46 -14.62 8.68
N MET A 214 -0.61 -13.61 8.84
CA MET A 214 -0.62 -12.42 8.00
C MET A 214 0.76 -12.15 7.42
N ALA A 215 0.79 -11.68 6.17
CA ALA A 215 1.95 -11.10 5.51
C ALA A 215 1.62 -9.66 5.12
N LEU A 216 2.31 -8.71 5.74
CA LEU A 216 2.03 -7.28 5.60
C LEU A 216 3.26 -6.58 5.03
N THR A 217 3.08 -5.74 4.02
CA THR A 217 4.12 -4.87 3.46
C THR A 217 3.59 -3.45 3.32
N PHE A 218 4.32 -2.46 3.81
CA PHE A 218 3.93 -1.05 3.64
C PHE A 218 5.15 -0.14 3.72
N ILE A 219 4.97 1.12 3.30
CA ILE A 219 6.00 2.14 3.30
C ILE A 219 6.25 2.57 4.74
N GLY A 220 7.50 2.56 5.15
CA GLY A 220 7.99 3.09 6.42
C GLY A 220 9.09 4.12 6.21
N THR A 221 9.81 4.43 7.28
CA THR A 221 10.99 5.30 7.25
C THR A 221 12.09 4.75 8.16
N GLU A 222 13.36 5.04 7.85
CA GLU A 222 14.48 4.74 8.76
C GLU A 222 14.54 5.73 9.92
N SER A 223 14.30 7.01 9.63
CA SER A 223 14.23 8.06 10.64
C SER A 223 13.33 9.20 10.17
N HIS A 224 12.87 10.01 11.12
CA HIS A 224 12.11 11.22 10.84
C HIS A 224 13.02 12.45 10.64
N ASP A 225 14.34 12.27 10.52
CA ASP A 225 15.29 13.39 10.36
C ASP A 225 15.46 13.81 8.89
N LYS A 226 15.37 12.85 7.96
CA LYS A 226 15.48 13.06 6.51
C LYS A 226 14.12 12.91 5.84
N ILE A 227 13.28 13.93 5.98
CA ILE A 227 11.91 13.88 5.45
C ILE A 227 11.90 14.36 4.01
N ILE A 228 12.39 13.51 3.10
CA ILE A 228 12.08 13.64 1.68
C ILE A 228 10.99 12.62 1.39
N SER A 229 9.76 13.11 1.29
CA SER A 229 8.58 12.32 0.97
C SER A 229 7.93 12.86 -0.29
N VAL A 230 7.23 11.99 -1.00
CA VAL A 230 6.51 12.37 -2.22
C VAL A 230 5.44 13.41 -1.91
N GLN A 231 4.74 13.25 -0.78
CA GLN A 231 3.76 14.19 -0.27
C GLN A 231 4.41 15.54 0.05
N GLY A 232 5.61 15.55 0.62
CA GLY A 232 6.38 16.78 0.87
C GLY A 232 6.73 17.51 -0.42
N VAL A 233 7.22 16.80 -1.43
CA VAL A 233 7.57 17.38 -2.74
C VAL A 233 6.32 17.90 -3.47
N LEU A 234 5.19 17.20 -3.39
CA LEU A 234 3.89 17.71 -3.88
C LEU A 234 3.45 18.98 -3.13
N GLY A 235 3.68 19.03 -1.82
CA GLY A 235 3.41 20.20 -0.99
C GLY A 235 4.19 21.43 -1.43
N MET A 236 5.47 21.26 -1.79
CA MET A 236 6.30 22.33 -2.33
C MET A 236 5.72 22.90 -3.62
N VAL A 237 5.32 22.04 -4.56
CA VAL A 237 4.70 22.48 -5.83
C VAL A 237 3.37 23.19 -5.59
N LEU A 238 2.52 22.67 -4.71
CA LEU A 238 1.25 23.32 -4.37
C LEU A 238 1.48 24.69 -3.71
N ASN A 239 2.52 24.84 -2.88
CA ASN A 239 2.87 26.12 -2.29
C ASN A 239 3.30 27.15 -3.35
N GLU A 240 4.12 26.77 -4.35
CA GLU A 240 4.43 27.63 -5.50
C GLU A 240 3.16 28.04 -6.26
N MET A 241 2.24 27.10 -6.46
CA MET A 241 0.96 27.37 -7.11
C MET A 241 0.05 28.32 -6.29
N VAL A 242 0.17 28.33 -4.96
CA VAL A 242 -0.48 29.34 -4.09
C VAL A 242 0.11 30.73 -4.33
N GLN A 243 1.45 30.84 -4.39
CA GLN A 243 2.12 32.12 -4.63
C GLN A 243 1.75 32.73 -6.00
N GLU A 244 1.43 31.90 -6.98
CA GLU A 244 0.98 32.31 -8.30
C GLU A 244 -0.55 32.52 -8.40
N GLY A 245 -1.30 32.29 -7.33
CA GLY A 245 -2.77 32.42 -7.31
C GLY A 245 -3.54 31.33 -8.05
N LEU A 246 -2.89 30.21 -8.38
CA LEU A 246 -3.52 29.03 -9.01
C LEU A 246 -4.24 28.13 -7.99
N VAL A 247 -3.82 28.19 -6.73
CA VAL A 247 -4.42 27.47 -5.59
C VAL A 247 -4.71 28.46 -4.48
N GLU A 248 -5.87 28.32 -3.84
CA GLU A 248 -6.20 29.12 -2.64
C GLU A 248 -5.32 28.68 -1.46
N GLU A 249 -4.65 29.61 -0.80
CA GLU A 249 -3.78 29.35 0.36
C GLU A 249 -4.50 28.53 1.45
N ASN A 250 -5.76 28.89 1.75
CA ASN A 250 -6.57 28.18 2.73
C ASN A 250 -6.83 26.71 2.35
N LYS A 251 -6.92 26.36 1.06
CA LYS A 251 -7.06 24.95 0.63
C LYS A 251 -5.78 24.16 0.89
N LEU A 252 -4.62 24.77 0.67
CA LEU A 252 -3.32 24.16 0.97
C LEU A 252 -3.21 23.90 2.48
N ASP A 253 -3.40 24.93 3.29
CA ASP A 253 -3.17 24.86 4.73
C ASP A 253 -4.12 23.88 5.45
N MET A 254 -5.34 23.73 4.95
CA MET A 254 -6.35 22.83 5.54
C MET A 254 -6.21 21.37 5.06
N PHE A 255 -5.43 21.11 4.02
CA PHE A 255 -5.24 19.78 3.47
C PHE A 255 -4.04 19.08 4.09
N ASN A 256 -4.25 17.86 4.58
CA ASN A 256 -3.20 17.00 5.11
C ASN A 256 -3.36 15.61 4.50
N PHE A 257 -2.28 15.03 3.99
CA PHE A 257 -2.27 13.70 3.41
C PHE A 257 -2.62 12.67 4.48
N PRO A 258 -3.57 11.75 4.24
CA PRO A 258 -3.97 10.72 5.19
C PRO A 258 -3.02 9.53 5.09
N THR A 259 -1.72 9.77 5.22
CA THR A 259 -0.68 8.73 5.19
C THR A 259 0.27 8.91 6.36
N TYR A 260 0.90 7.83 6.82
CA TYR A 260 2.02 7.89 7.74
C TYR A 260 3.03 6.80 7.42
N HIS A 261 4.31 7.16 7.43
CA HIS A 261 5.42 6.23 7.20
C HIS A 261 6.08 5.94 8.55
N PRO A 262 5.71 4.84 9.24
CA PRO A 262 6.24 4.53 10.55
C PRO A 262 7.68 4.03 10.47
N THR A 263 8.40 4.12 11.59
CA THR A 263 9.67 3.39 11.75
C THR A 263 9.40 1.91 12.08
N GLU A 264 10.40 1.04 11.87
CA GLU A 264 10.30 -0.36 12.32
C GLU A 264 9.99 -0.46 13.81
N GLU A 265 10.62 0.40 14.62
CA GLU A 265 10.45 0.44 16.07
C GLU A 265 9.02 0.85 16.46
N GLU A 266 8.45 1.87 15.81
CA GLU A 266 7.05 2.26 15.99
C GLU A 266 6.09 1.12 15.67
N VAL A 267 6.35 0.35 14.60
CA VAL A 267 5.54 -0.82 14.24
C VAL A 267 5.62 -1.91 15.31
N ARG A 268 6.82 -2.22 15.80
CA ARG A 268 7.03 -3.21 16.87
C ARG A 268 6.28 -2.83 18.14
N GLN A 269 6.43 -1.58 18.58
CA GLN A 269 5.75 -1.08 19.77
C GLN A 269 4.22 -1.20 19.67
N VAL A 270 3.65 -0.93 18.50
CA VAL A 270 2.20 -1.06 18.31
C VAL A 270 1.75 -2.52 18.37
N ILE A 271 2.49 -3.44 17.75
CA ILE A 271 2.19 -4.89 17.78
C ILE A 271 2.28 -5.41 19.22
N GLU A 272 3.35 -5.07 19.94
CA GLU A 272 3.57 -5.49 21.33
C GLU A 272 2.51 -4.94 22.28
N ARG A 273 2.09 -3.67 22.10
CA ARG A 273 1.03 -3.06 22.91
C ARG A 273 -0.34 -3.66 22.62
N GLU A 274 -0.61 -4.07 21.39
CA GLU A 274 -1.87 -4.69 21.01
C GLU A 274 -1.98 -6.13 21.53
N GLY A 275 -0.90 -6.91 21.38
CA GLY A 275 -0.68 -8.17 22.10
C GLY A 275 -1.42 -9.40 21.57
N SER A 276 -2.06 -9.35 20.39
CA SER A 276 -2.81 -10.49 19.83
C SER A 276 -1.98 -11.38 18.87
N PHE A 277 -0.75 -10.98 18.56
CA PHE A 277 0.07 -11.64 17.55
C PHE A 277 1.52 -11.81 17.96
N THR A 278 2.05 -13.00 17.69
CA THR A 278 3.49 -13.24 17.67
C THR A 278 4.07 -12.73 16.35
N LEU A 279 5.04 -11.81 16.47
CA LEU A 279 5.85 -11.34 15.35
C LEU A 279 6.91 -12.37 14.97
N GLN A 280 6.71 -13.05 13.84
CA GLN A 280 7.66 -14.05 13.35
C GLN A 280 8.90 -13.38 12.75
N ILE A 281 8.66 -12.38 11.90
CA ILE A 281 9.69 -11.70 11.14
C ILE A 281 9.23 -10.26 10.91
N ILE A 282 10.18 -9.34 11.00
CA ILE A 282 10.08 -8.01 10.40
C ILE A 282 11.42 -7.72 9.75
N LYS A 283 11.36 -7.23 8.51
CA LYS A 283 12.53 -6.86 7.71
C LYS A 283 12.25 -5.53 7.04
N THR A 284 13.32 -4.78 6.83
CA THR A 284 13.29 -3.57 6.03
C THR A 284 14.16 -3.73 4.80
N PHE A 285 13.73 -3.12 3.69
CA PHE A 285 14.55 -3.00 2.48
C PHE A 285 14.26 -1.70 1.74
N LYS A 286 15.28 -1.21 1.02
CA LYS A 286 15.18 0.03 0.26
C LYS A 286 14.75 -0.22 -1.17
N MET A 287 13.98 0.70 -1.73
CA MET A 287 13.58 0.68 -3.14
C MET A 287 13.59 2.12 -3.66
N GLU A 288 14.43 2.41 -4.67
CA GLU A 288 14.42 3.72 -5.33
C GLU A 288 13.03 4.02 -5.91
N TRP A 289 12.62 5.29 -5.90
CA TRP A 289 11.31 5.71 -6.42
C TRP A 289 11.14 5.38 -7.91
N ASP A 290 12.23 5.26 -8.66
CA ASP A 290 12.27 4.89 -10.07
C ASP A 290 12.84 3.48 -10.33
N ALA A 291 12.90 2.62 -9.32
CA ALA A 291 13.55 1.31 -9.39
C ALA A 291 13.03 0.38 -10.50
N ASN A 292 11.87 0.64 -11.09
CA ASN A 292 11.30 -0.15 -12.20
C ASN A 292 11.32 0.57 -13.55
N LEU A 293 12.09 1.66 -13.68
CA LEU A 293 12.32 2.37 -14.93
C LEU A 293 13.45 1.74 -15.76
N GLN A 294 14.37 1.01 -15.12
CA GLN A 294 15.43 0.29 -15.80
C GLN A 294 14.82 -0.85 -16.64
N LYS A 295 14.81 -0.69 -17.96
CA LYS A 295 14.55 -1.79 -18.89
C LYS A 295 15.72 -2.78 -18.82
N ASP A 296 15.47 -4.07 -19.09
CA ASP A 296 16.48 -5.13 -19.24
C ASP A 296 17.52 -4.89 -20.37
N ASN A 297 17.60 -3.65 -20.89
CA ASN A 297 18.44 -3.27 -22.00
C ASN A 297 19.64 -2.45 -21.49
N VAL A 298 20.82 -3.08 -21.51
CA VAL A 298 22.11 -2.57 -20.99
C VAL A 298 22.54 -1.24 -21.64
N ASN A 299 21.93 -0.87 -22.78
CA ASN A 299 22.23 0.36 -23.52
C ASN A 299 21.20 1.50 -23.34
N TYR A 300 20.21 1.34 -22.46
CA TYR A 300 19.21 2.39 -22.23
C TYR A 300 19.70 3.38 -21.16
N VAL A 301 20.25 4.51 -21.59
CA VAL A 301 20.59 5.61 -20.70
C VAL A 301 19.29 6.31 -20.29
N VAL A 302 18.81 6.02 -19.08
CA VAL A 302 17.67 6.72 -18.48
C VAL A 302 18.16 8.11 -18.05
N ASP A 303 17.72 9.16 -18.75
CA ASP A 303 18.04 10.52 -18.33
C ASP A 303 17.17 10.96 -17.13
N ARG A 304 17.59 12.02 -16.44
CA ARG A 304 16.93 12.52 -15.21
C ARG A 304 15.50 13.00 -15.47
N LYS A 305 15.22 13.48 -16.68
CA LYS A 305 13.88 13.94 -17.06
C LYS A 305 12.94 12.73 -17.10
N MET A 306 13.36 11.64 -17.71
CA MET A 306 12.61 10.39 -17.76
C MET A 306 12.35 9.80 -16.36
N ARG A 307 13.33 9.88 -15.45
CA ARG A 307 13.14 9.49 -14.04
C ARG A 307 12.05 10.31 -13.36
N GLY A 308 12.12 11.64 -13.47
CA GLY A 308 11.12 12.55 -12.90
C GLY A 308 9.71 12.35 -13.48
N GLU A 309 9.61 12.16 -14.79
CA GLU A 309 8.34 11.88 -15.48
C GLU A 309 7.75 10.53 -15.07
N PHE A 310 8.58 9.49 -14.97
CA PHE A 310 8.16 8.17 -14.49
C PHE A 310 7.60 8.26 -13.08
N ILE A 311 8.35 8.87 -12.16
CA ILE A 311 7.94 9.03 -10.76
C ILE A 311 6.64 9.82 -10.66
N SER A 312 6.53 10.92 -11.40
CA SER A 312 5.31 11.74 -11.42
C SER A 312 4.09 10.96 -11.92
N LYS A 313 4.25 10.19 -13.01
CA LYS A 313 3.14 9.49 -13.65
C LYS A 313 2.52 8.41 -12.75
N TYR A 314 3.33 7.62 -12.05
CA TYR A 314 2.77 6.61 -11.16
C TYR A 314 2.18 7.21 -9.88
N HIS A 315 2.76 8.27 -9.34
CA HIS A 315 2.15 8.97 -8.21
C HIS A 315 0.87 9.69 -8.58
N ARG A 316 0.75 10.18 -9.82
CA ARG A 316 -0.52 10.66 -10.35
C ARG A 316 -1.59 9.58 -10.30
N ALA A 317 -1.26 8.37 -10.74
CA ALA A 317 -2.19 7.24 -10.67
C ALA A 317 -2.61 6.86 -9.24
N VAL A 318 -1.82 7.21 -8.22
CA VAL A 318 -2.10 6.95 -6.79
C VAL A 318 -2.86 8.09 -6.14
N PHE A 319 -2.45 9.35 -6.36
CA PHE A 319 -2.91 10.49 -5.57
C PHE A 319 -3.92 11.38 -6.28
N GLU A 320 -4.07 11.29 -7.60
CA GLU A 320 -4.95 12.19 -8.36
C GLU A 320 -6.40 12.20 -7.85
N PRO A 321 -7.06 11.06 -7.56
CA PRO A 321 -8.43 11.11 -7.02
C PRO A 321 -8.54 11.88 -5.71
N LEU A 322 -7.60 11.67 -4.78
CA LEU A 322 -7.56 12.37 -3.51
C LEU A 322 -7.30 13.88 -3.69
N LEU A 323 -6.38 14.24 -4.59
CA LEU A 323 -6.03 15.63 -4.87
C LEU A 323 -7.14 16.36 -5.64
N ILE A 324 -7.89 15.69 -6.52
CA ILE A 324 -9.09 16.23 -7.16
C ILE A 324 -10.13 16.60 -6.10
N ALA A 325 -10.37 15.71 -5.13
CA ALA A 325 -11.33 15.97 -4.06
C ALA A 325 -10.96 17.19 -3.20
N ALA A 326 -9.67 17.50 -3.06
CA ALA A 326 -9.17 18.62 -2.26
C ALA A 326 -9.03 19.93 -3.04
N PHE A 327 -8.50 19.87 -4.27
CA PHE A 327 -8.08 21.05 -5.04
C PHE A 327 -8.83 21.25 -6.35
N GLY A 328 -9.62 20.26 -6.78
CA GLY A 328 -10.34 20.26 -8.05
C GLY A 328 -9.52 19.72 -9.22
N GLU A 329 -10.20 19.26 -10.26
CA GLU A 329 -9.60 18.60 -11.43
C GLU A 329 -8.72 19.52 -12.28
N ASN A 330 -9.11 20.80 -12.40
CA ASN A 330 -8.51 21.76 -13.33
C ASN A 330 -7.00 21.97 -13.14
N ILE A 331 -6.45 21.71 -11.95
CA ILE A 331 -5.03 21.95 -11.67
C ILE A 331 -4.15 20.70 -11.85
N MET A 332 -4.73 19.50 -12.02
CA MET A 332 -3.98 18.24 -11.92
C MET A 332 -2.88 18.12 -12.98
N ASP A 333 -3.14 18.50 -14.24
CA ASP A 333 -2.13 18.44 -15.30
C ASP A 333 -0.95 19.36 -15.00
N VAL A 334 -1.22 20.58 -14.55
CA VAL A 334 -0.19 21.57 -14.19
C VAL A 334 0.60 21.11 -12.96
N LEU A 335 -0.10 20.60 -11.94
CA LEU A 335 0.49 20.08 -10.71
C LEU A 335 1.47 18.93 -11.02
N PHE A 336 1.04 17.90 -11.74
CA PHE A 336 1.89 16.75 -12.02
C PHE A 336 3.01 17.06 -13.04
N SER A 337 2.82 18.04 -13.92
CA SER A 337 3.90 18.55 -14.78
C SER A 337 4.99 19.25 -13.97
N ARG A 338 4.61 20.14 -13.04
CA ARG A 338 5.57 20.82 -12.15
C ARG A 338 6.24 19.85 -11.18
N PHE A 339 5.47 18.89 -10.66
CA PHE A 339 5.98 17.81 -9.83
C PHE A 339 7.07 17.00 -10.54
N ALA A 340 6.85 16.63 -11.81
CA ALA A 340 7.88 15.95 -12.62
C ALA A 340 9.16 16.79 -12.75
N LYS A 341 9.03 18.11 -12.99
CA LYS A 341 10.18 19.03 -13.09
C LYS A 341 10.97 19.12 -11.78
N LEU A 342 10.28 19.25 -10.66
CA LEU A 342 10.92 19.32 -9.35
C LEU A 342 11.63 18.01 -9.00
N LEU A 343 11.02 16.86 -9.31
CA LEU A 343 11.66 15.55 -9.16
C LEU A 343 12.93 15.44 -10.00
N THR A 344 12.91 15.90 -11.27
CA THR A 344 14.10 15.90 -12.13
C THR A 344 15.27 16.67 -11.51
N GLN A 345 14.98 17.78 -10.81
CA GLN A 345 16.00 18.56 -10.10
C GLN A 345 16.47 17.85 -8.82
N LEU A 346 15.54 17.33 -8.01
CA LEU A 346 15.86 16.68 -6.74
C LEU A 346 16.77 15.44 -6.91
N ILE A 347 16.54 14.66 -7.97
CA ILE A 347 17.34 13.47 -8.30
C ILE A 347 18.82 13.82 -8.56
N GLU A 348 19.17 15.08 -8.81
CA GLU A 348 20.58 15.52 -8.94
C GLU A 348 21.32 15.58 -7.61
N PHE A 349 20.59 15.77 -6.51
CA PHE A 349 21.16 16.09 -5.20
C PHE A 349 20.88 15.00 -4.15
N GLU A 350 19.82 14.24 -4.33
CA GLU A 350 19.31 13.29 -3.33
C GLU A 350 18.94 11.96 -3.98
N THR A 351 19.26 10.86 -3.29
CA THR A 351 18.74 9.54 -3.64
C THR A 351 17.32 9.42 -3.09
N LEU A 352 16.34 9.26 -3.99
CA LEU A 352 14.93 9.17 -3.63
C LEU A 352 14.53 7.70 -3.46
N GLU A 353 14.31 7.27 -2.21
CA GLU A 353 14.04 5.87 -1.88
C GLU A 353 12.86 5.71 -0.93
N TYR A 354 12.22 4.56 -0.99
CA TYR A 354 11.30 4.07 0.02
C TYR A 354 12.00 3.09 0.93
N THR A 355 11.77 3.23 2.23
CA THR A 355 11.95 2.14 3.17
C THR A 355 10.67 1.31 3.17
N ASN A 356 10.78 0.02 2.90
CA ASN A 356 9.68 -0.93 2.90
C ASN A 356 9.78 -1.75 4.17
N ILE A 357 8.71 -1.81 4.95
CA ILE A 357 8.59 -2.71 6.10
C ILE A 357 7.80 -3.94 5.65
N VAL A 358 8.39 -5.12 5.79
CA VAL A 358 7.75 -6.41 5.55
C VAL A 358 7.68 -7.14 6.87
N LEU A 359 6.50 -7.62 7.25
CA LEU A 359 6.35 -8.39 8.48
C LEU A 359 5.37 -9.55 8.33
N PHE A 360 5.65 -10.60 9.10
CA PHE A 360 4.89 -11.83 9.15
C PHE A 360 4.40 -12.07 10.58
N LEU A 361 3.09 -12.25 10.74
CA LEU A 361 2.42 -12.40 12.03
C LEU A 361 1.69 -13.73 12.09
N THR A 362 1.77 -14.40 13.24
CA THR A 362 0.94 -15.57 13.58
C THR A 362 -0.04 -15.19 14.67
N LYS A 363 -1.30 -15.62 14.52
CA LYS A 363 -2.32 -15.44 15.55
C LYS A 363 -1.92 -16.19 16.83
N ASP A 364 -1.96 -15.51 17.97
CA ASP A 364 -1.74 -16.17 19.27
C ASP A 364 -2.96 -17.00 19.67
N SER A 365 -2.73 -18.08 20.42
CA SER A 365 -3.77 -19.04 20.82
C SER A 365 -4.77 -18.49 21.84
#